data_AF-A0AAX4JQJ7-F1
#
_entry.id   AF-A0AAX4JQJ7-F1
#
_cell.length_a   1.000
_cell.length_b   1.000
_cell.length_c   1.000
_cell.angle_alpha   90.00
_cell.angle_beta   90.00
_cell.angle_gamma   90.00
#
_symmetry.space_group_name_H-M   'P 1'
#
loop_
_entity.id
_entity.type
_entity.pdbx_description
1 polymer ?
#
loop_
_entity_poly.entity_id
_entity_poly.type
_entity_poly.pdbx_seq_one_letter_code
_entity_poly.pdbx_strand_id
1 'polypeptide(L)'
;MSDPTAIAQQFTQFYYQQFDSDRNGLASLYRDTSMLTWESTQIQGSTAITEKLVNLPFQKVQHKIVTIDAQPSSPSTASIIVLVTGQLLVDEGTNPLQFTQVFHLMPEGGSYFVFNDVFRL
;
A
#
# COMPACT_ATOMS: atom_id res chain seq x y z
N MET A 1 16.28 -18.25 -1.12
CA MET A 1 15.86 -16.84 -0.99
C MET A 1 14.46 -16.75 -1.52
N SER A 2 13.53 -16.21 -0.74
CA SER A 2 12.14 -16.00 -1.16
C SER A 2 12.11 -15.08 -2.40
N ASP A 3 11.28 -15.39 -3.39
CA ASP A 3 11.12 -14.53 -4.57
C ASP A 3 10.44 -13.21 -4.15
N PRO A 4 11.12 -12.04 -4.31
CA PRO A 4 10.54 -10.73 -3.97
C PRO A 4 9.20 -10.47 -4.66
N THR A 5 9.03 -11.00 -5.87
CA THR A 5 7.80 -10.84 -6.66
C THR A 5 6.63 -11.56 -5.99
N ALA A 6 6.83 -12.79 -5.53
CA ALA A 6 5.80 -13.56 -4.84
C ALA A 6 5.38 -12.89 -3.53
N ILE A 7 6.35 -12.36 -2.76
CA ILE A 7 6.06 -11.62 -1.52
C ILE A 7 5.26 -10.35 -1.84
N ALA A 8 5.69 -9.58 -2.84
CA ALA A 8 5.00 -8.36 -3.25
C ALA A 8 3.56 -8.61 -3.70
N GLN A 9 3.32 -9.68 -4.46
CA GLN A 9 1.97 -10.08 -4.89
C GLN A 9 1.07 -10.44 -3.71
N GLN A 10 1.58 -11.24 -2.77
CA GLN A 10 0.83 -11.60 -1.55
C GLN A 10 0.54 -10.37 -0.69
N PHE A 11 1.54 -9.51 -0.48
CA PHE A 11 1.39 -8.29 0.29
C PHE A 11 0.36 -7.34 -0.34
N THR A 12 0.49 -7.06 -1.64
CA THR A 12 -0.41 -6.13 -2.35
C THR A 12 -1.84 -6.66 -2.36
N GLN A 13 -2.03 -7.96 -2.61
CA GLN A 13 -3.35 -8.57 -2.54
C GLN A 13 -3.98 -8.43 -1.16
N PHE A 14 -3.23 -8.73 -0.09
CA PHE A 14 -3.70 -8.54 1.28
C PHE A 14 -4.01 -7.08 1.59
N TYR A 15 -3.10 -6.16 1.26
CA TYR A 15 -3.23 -4.74 1.51
C TYR A 15 -4.48 -4.16 0.86
N TYR A 16 -4.67 -4.38 -0.45
CA TYR A 16 -5.82 -3.83 -1.18
C TYR A 16 -7.14 -4.49 -0.77
N GLN A 17 -7.15 -5.80 -0.49
CA GLN A 17 -8.34 -6.46 0.04
C GLN A 17 -8.75 -5.88 1.40
N GLN A 18 -7.78 -5.64 2.30
CA GLN A 18 -8.04 -5.00 3.58
C GLN A 18 -8.50 -3.54 3.40
N PHE A 19 -7.89 -2.80 2.48
CA PHE A 19 -8.28 -1.43 2.16
C PHE A 19 -9.74 -1.33 1.67
N ASP A 20 -10.15 -2.24 0.78
CA ASP A 20 -11.48 -2.27 0.18
C ASP A 20 -12.58 -2.69 1.18
N SER A 21 -12.21 -3.48 2.19
CA SER A 21 -13.16 -4.04 3.17
C SER A 21 -13.21 -3.25 4.49
N ASP A 22 -12.07 -3.00 5.13
CA ASP A 22 -11.97 -2.25 6.38
C ASP A 22 -10.59 -1.58 6.52
N ARG A 23 -10.54 -0.27 6.24
CA ARG A 23 -9.29 0.51 6.30
C ARG A 23 -8.69 0.58 7.71
N ASN A 24 -9.45 0.33 8.78
CA ASN A 24 -8.90 0.32 10.14
C ASN A 24 -7.89 -0.82 10.33
N GLY A 25 -8.09 -1.96 9.64
CA GLY A 25 -7.17 -3.11 9.69
C GLY A 25 -5.76 -2.80 9.16
N LEU A 26 -5.61 -1.74 8.36
CA LEU A 26 -4.32 -1.34 7.79
C LEU A 26 -3.34 -0.79 8.83
N ALA A 27 -3.81 -0.34 10.00
CA ALA A 27 -2.94 0.19 11.06
C ALA A 27 -1.81 -0.78 11.44
N SER A 28 -2.08 -2.09 11.42
CA SER A 28 -1.11 -3.14 11.74
C SER A 28 0.06 -3.24 10.73
N LEU A 29 -0.12 -2.71 9.52
CA LEU A 29 0.88 -2.72 8.46
C LEU A 29 1.85 -1.53 8.52
N TYR A 30 1.56 -0.52 9.34
CA TYR A 30 2.39 0.67 9.50
C TYR A 30 3.02 0.74 10.89
N ARG A 31 4.09 1.52 11.02
CA ARG A 31 4.84 1.80 12.25
C ARG A 31 4.93 3.31 12.47
N ASP A 32 5.39 3.74 13.63
CA ASP A 32 5.58 5.17 13.94
C ASP A 32 6.60 5.85 13.00
N THR A 33 7.51 5.06 12.44
CA THR A 33 8.51 5.53 11.46
C THR A 33 8.02 5.47 10.02
N SER A 34 6.84 4.91 9.75
CA SER A 34 6.29 4.81 8.40
C SER A 34 5.89 6.18 7.85
N MET A 35 6.00 6.34 6.54
CA MET A 35 5.55 7.54 5.83
C MET A 35 4.60 7.19 4.69
N LEU A 36 3.52 7.96 4.59
CA LEU A 36 2.60 8.01 3.45
C LEU A 36 2.76 9.36 2.73
N THR A 37 2.88 9.33 1.42
CA THR A 37 2.67 10.49 0.55
C THR A 37 1.42 10.26 -0.28
N TRP A 38 0.33 10.95 0.04
CA TRP A 38 -0.94 10.86 -0.67
C TRP A 38 -1.19 12.15 -1.45
N GLU A 39 -1.16 12.10 -2.78
CA GLU A 39 -1.40 13.29 -3.63
C GLU A 39 -0.51 14.48 -3.22
N SER A 40 0.79 14.25 -3.05
CA SER A 40 1.79 15.21 -2.54
C SER A 40 1.69 15.58 -1.05
N THR A 41 0.68 15.10 -0.31
CA THR A 41 0.57 15.34 1.13
C THR A 41 1.35 14.29 1.91
N GLN A 42 2.36 14.71 2.67
CA GLN A 42 3.18 13.82 3.49
C GLN A 42 2.57 13.64 4.88
N ILE A 43 2.53 12.39 5.33
CA ILE A 43 1.99 11.96 6.61
C ILE A 43 2.95 10.94 7.20
N GLN A 44 3.21 11.03 8.50
CA GLN A 44 4.12 10.13 9.20
C GLN A 44 3.43 9.48 10.39
N GLY A 45 3.74 8.20 10.61
CA GLY A 45 3.27 7.42 11.75
C GLY A 45 1.97 6.67 11.49
N SER A 46 1.87 5.47 12.05
CA SER A 46 0.75 4.54 11.82
C SER A 46 -0.62 5.19 12.09
N THR A 47 -0.79 5.86 13.23
CA THR A 47 -2.06 6.51 13.59
C THR A 47 -2.50 7.55 12.56
N ALA A 48 -1.63 8.49 12.20
CA ALA A 48 -1.96 9.56 11.27
C ALA A 48 -2.20 9.02 9.85
N ILE A 49 -1.46 7.98 9.44
CA ILE A 49 -1.68 7.29 8.16
C ILE A 49 -3.06 6.64 8.15
N THR A 50 -3.41 5.85 9.16
CA THR A 50 -4.73 5.19 9.23
C THR A 50 -5.86 6.21 9.28
N GLU A 51 -5.73 7.28 10.06
CA GLU A 51 -6.71 8.38 10.08
C GLU A 51 -6.91 9.00 8.69
N LYS A 52 -5.83 9.23 7.95
CA LYS A 52 -5.94 9.74 6.56
C LYS A 52 -6.72 8.78 5.67
N LEU A 53 -6.40 7.49 5.70
CA LEU A 53 -7.02 6.48 4.84
C LEU A 53 -8.51 6.28 5.17
N VAL A 54 -8.86 6.27 6.45
CA VAL A 54 -10.25 6.16 6.92
C VAL A 54 -11.07 7.38 6.51
N ASN A 55 -10.49 8.59 6.58
CA ASN A 55 -11.18 9.84 6.26
C ASN A 55 -11.17 10.22 4.75
N LEU A 56 -10.78 9.31 3.86
CA LEU A 56 -10.90 9.57 2.42
C LEU A 56 -12.37 9.76 2.02
N PRO A 57 -12.68 10.68 1.08
CA PRO A 57 -14.05 11.14 0.79
C PRO A 57 -14.84 10.15 -0.08
N PHE A 58 -14.81 8.87 0.28
CA PHE A 58 -15.56 7.79 -0.39
C PHE A 58 -15.86 6.64 0.56
N GLN A 59 -17.04 6.04 0.39
CA GLN A 59 -17.52 4.98 1.28
C GLN A 59 -17.07 3.61 0.80
N LYS A 60 -17.22 3.33 -0.49
CA LYS A 60 -16.77 2.07 -1.10
C LYS A 60 -15.65 2.36 -2.09
N VAL A 61 -14.69 1.45 -2.11
CA VAL A 61 -13.59 1.48 -3.07
C VAL A 61 -13.29 0.04 -3.46
N GLN A 62 -12.94 -0.14 -4.72
CA GLN A 62 -12.45 -1.41 -5.23
C GLN A 62 -11.17 -1.16 -6.01
N HIS A 63 -10.08 -1.77 -5.58
CA HIS A 63 -8.83 -1.76 -6.32
C HIS A 63 -8.80 -2.89 -7.33
N LYS A 64 -8.48 -2.55 -8.57
CA LYS A 64 -8.18 -3.51 -9.63
C LYS A 64 -6.73 -3.35 -10.05
N ILE A 65 -5.91 -4.31 -9.66
CA ILE A 65 -4.48 -4.29 -9.93
C ILE A 65 -4.21 -4.69 -11.38
N VAL A 66 -3.36 -3.92 -12.06
CA VAL A 66 -2.98 -4.16 -13.46
C VAL A 66 -1.56 -4.69 -13.54
N THR A 67 -0.59 -4.03 -12.89
CA THR A 67 0.79 -4.53 -12.80
C THR A 67 1.30 -4.48 -11.36
N ILE A 68 2.21 -5.41 -11.06
CA ILE A 68 2.98 -5.44 -9.82
C ILE A 68 4.41 -5.78 -10.23
N ASP A 69 5.32 -4.84 -9.98
CA ASP A 69 6.75 -4.98 -10.25
C ASP A 69 7.51 -4.83 -8.94
N ALA A 70 8.40 -5.79 -8.63
CA ALA A 70 9.08 -5.82 -7.34
C ALA A 70 10.59 -6.04 -7.49
N GLN A 71 11.36 -5.40 -6.61
CA GLN A 71 12.82 -5.54 -6.57
C GLN A 71 13.31 -5.54 -5.11
N PRO A 72 14.42 -6.22 -4.80
CA PRO A 72 15.13 -6.00 -3.54
C PRO A 72 15.57 -4.53 -3.44
N SER A 73 15.30 -3.87 -2.30
CA SER A 73 15.65 -2.46 -2.10
C SER A 73 16.96 -2.24 -1.33
N SER A 74 17.57 -3.31 -0.81
CA SER A 74 18.84 -3.26 -0.08
C SER A 74 19.68 -4.52 -0.31
N PRO A 75 21.02 -4.40 -0.36
CA PRO A 75 21.92 -5.55 -0.43
C PRO A 75 22.09 -6.29 0.90
N SER A 76 21.79 -5.63 2.03
CA SER A 76 22.02 -6.16 3.39
C SER A 76 20.73 -6.44 4.16
N THR A 77 19.63 -5.79 3.78
CA THR A 77 18.31 -5.98 4.37
C THR A 77 17.42 -6.66 3.36
N ALA A 78 16.63 -7.64 3.80
CA ALA A 78 15.65 -8.33 2.94
C ALA A 78 14.41 -7.46 2.62
N SER A 79 14.60 -6.16 2.42
CA SER A 79 13.58 -5.17 2.11
C SER A 79 13.27 -5.17 0.61
N ILE A 80 12.03 -4.81 0.28
CA ILE A 80 11.49 -4.92 -1.07
C ILE A 80 10.87 -3.58 -1.47
N ILE A 81 11.18 -3.08 -2.65
CA ILE A 81 10.42 -2.00 -3.29
C ILE A 81 9.42 -2.62 -4.26
N VAL A 82 8.18 -2.15 -4.21
CA VAL A 82 7.06 -2.65 -5.02
C VAL A 82 6.43 -1.45 -5.72
N LEU A 83 6.32 -1.54 -7.04
CA LEU A 83 5.55 -0.61 -7.87
C LEU A 83 4.25 -1.31 -8.27
N VAL A 84 3.13 -0.65 -8.01
CA VAL A 84 1.80 -1.10 -8.38
C VAL A 84 1.18 -0.08 -9.33
N THR A 85 0.62 -0.57 -10.43
CA THR A 85 -0.29 0.22 -11.25
C THR A 85 -1.66 -0.44 -11.28
N GLY A 86 -2.72 0.36 -11.26
CA GLY A 86 -4.06 -0.18 -11.19
C GLY A 86 -5.15 0.84 -11.45
N GLN A 87 -6.37 0.40 -11.20
CA GLN A 87 -7.59 1.18 -11.30
C GLN A 87 -8.31 1.20 -9.96
N LEU A 88 -8.80 2.36 -9.54
CA LEU A 88 -9.75 2.52 -8.44
C LEU A 88 -11.15 2.72 -9.01
N LEU A 89 -12.08 1.89 -8.58
CA LEU A 89 -13.51 2.17 -8.69
C LEU A 89 -13.99 2.68 -7.35
N VAL A 90 -14.63 3.83 -7.35
CA VAL A 90 -15.07 4.52 -6.13
C VAL A 90 -16.59 4.61 -6.13
N ASP A 91 -17.19 4.21 -5.00
CA ASP A 91 -18.64 4.13 -4.79
C ASP A 91 -19.36 3.36 -5.91
N GLU A 92 -20.40 3.94 -6.51
CA GLU A 92 -21.11 3.38 -7.69
C GLU A 92 -20.64 4.05 -9.00
N GLY A 93 -19.47 4.68 -8.99
CA GLY A 93 -18.91 5.34 -10.16
C GLY A 93 -18.58 4.33 -11.28
N THR A 94 -18.99 4.65 -12.51
CA THR A 94 -18.68 3.82 -13.69
C THR A 94 -17.28 4.07 -14.27
N ASN A 95 -16.61 5.13 -13.82
CA ASN A 95 -15.34 5.58 -14.38
C ASN A 95 -14.18 5.14 -13.48
N PRO A 96 -13.37 4.14 -13.88
CA PRO A 96 -12.19 3.76 -13.13
C PRO A 96 -11.14 4.89 -13.21
N LEU A 97 -10.63 5.30 -12.04
CA LEU A 97 -9.48 6.19 -11.96
C LEU A 97 -8.22 5.35 -12.03
N GLN A 98 -7.24 5.74 -12.84
CA GLN A 98 -5.94 5.09 -12.79
C GLN A 98 -5.25 5.48 -11.49
N PHE A 99 -4.35 4.62 -11.01
CA PHE A 99 -3.43 5.00 -9.94
C PHE A 99 -2.10 4.29 -10.11
N THR A 100 -1.10 4.88 -9.47
CA THR A 100 0.20 4.30 -9.24
C THR A 100 0.51 4.38 -7.75
N GLN A 101 1.02 3.30 -7.19
CA GLN A 101 1.43 3.25 -5.79
C GLN A 101 2.77 2.56 -5.65
N VAL A 102 3.64 3.11 -4.81
CA VAL A 102 4.92 2.50 -4.47
C VAL A 102 4.93 2.14 -2.99
N PHE A 103 5.29 0.90 -2.69
CA PHE A 103 5.54 0.46 -1.33
C PHE A 103 7.03 0.13 -1.14
N HIS A 104 7.58 0.55 -0.01
CA HIS A 104 8.84 0.03 0.49
C HIS A 104 8.55 -0.84 1.71
N LEU A 105 8.71 -2.15 1.55
CA LEU A 105 8.44 -3.16 2.55
C LEU A 105 9.71 -3.48 3.33
N MET A 106 9.62 -3.39 4.66
CA MET A 106 10.70 -3.72 5.58
C MET A 106 10.36 -4.99 6.36
N PRO A 107 11.30 -5.94 6.50
CA PRO A 107 11.05 -7.19 7.21
C PRO A 107 10.95 -6.95 8.73
N GLU A 108 9.99 -7.61 9.38
CA GLU A 108 9.83 -7.60 10.83
C GLU A 108 9.15 -8.90 11.31
N GLY A 109 9.74 -9.59 12.28
CA GLY A 109 9.10 -10.75 12.92
C GLY A 109 8.72 -11.91 11.98
N GLY A 110 9.38 -12.05 10.83
CA GLY A 110 9.04 -13.05 9.80
C GLY A 110 7.95 -12.61 8.81
N SER A 111 7.48 -11.37 8.92
CA SER A 111 6.55 -10.71 8.00
C SER A 111 7.17 -9.38 7.48
N TYR A 112 6.35 -8.54 6.86
CA TYR A 112 6.72 -7.22 6.35
C TYR A 112 5.78 -6.13 6.88
N PHE A 113 6.32 -4.93 7.09
CA PHE A 113 5.55 -3.71 7.30
C PHE A 113 5.89 -2.67 6.22
N VAL A 114 5.01 -1.70 6.03
CA VAL A 114 5.19 -0.61 5.07
C VAL A 114 6.00 0.49 5.69
N PHE A 115 7.23 0.72 5.21
CA PHE A 115 8.07 1.83 5.64
C PHE A 115 7.79 3.10 4.83
N ASN A 116 7.72 2.99 3.51
CA ASN A 116 7.28 4.09 2.64
C ASN A 116 6.08 3.66 1.81
N ASP A 117 5.12 4.57 1.67
CA ASP A 117 3.95 4.46 0.83
C ASP A 117 3.81 5.76 0.02
N VAL A 118 3.79 5.67 -1.30
CA VAL A 118 3.63 6.82 -2.19
C VAL A 118 2.50 6.53 -3.15
N PHE A 119 1.42 7.30 -3.06
CA PHE A 119 0.20 7.12 -3.84
C PHE A 119 -0.06 8.32 -4.75
N ARG A 120 -0.45 8.02 -5.99
CA ARG A 120 -0.88 8.99 -7.01
C ARG A 120 -2.01 8.43 -7.87
N LEU A 121 -3.04 9.22 -8.12
CA LEU A 121 -4.04 9.02 -9.18
C LEU A 121 -3.46 9.36 -10.57
#